data_AF-A0A969EW36-F1
#
_entry.id   AF-A0A969EW36-F1
#
_cell.length_a   1.000
_cell.length_b   1.000
_cell.length_c   1.000
_cell.angle_alpha   90.00
_cell.angle_beta   90.00
_cell.angle_gamma   90.00
#
_symmetry.space_group_name_H-M   'P 1'
#
loop_
_entity.id
_entity.type
_entity.pdbx_description
1 polymer ?
#
loop_
_entity_poly.entity_id
_entity_poly.type
_entity_poly.pdbx_seq_one_letter_code
_entity_poly.pdbx_strand_id
1 'polypeptide(L)'
;NYVEKIVLPQFRSLIRNTTAQYTAQEVFTTKRQTVTREIQQNLSQVLADRGILVEDTPLRNVTLPKNLRQTIESKLQAEQESQRMQFVLTKEKQEAERKRIEAAGEAEAQKILAGGLSDQVLRLRQIEAMQNVATSKGAKVVVLGGDGKICCSNLSFDVAPTLASTTRRSPLNDDGGLQL
;
A
#
# COMPACT_ATOMS: atom_id res chain seq x y z
N ASN A 1 -62.20 -16.31 -4.29
CA ASN A 1 -60.86 -15.71 -4.39
C ASN A 1 -60.81 -14.40 -3.58
N TYR A 2 -60.68 -14.52 -2.26
CA TYR A 2 -60.71 -13.38 -1.32
C TYR A 2 -59.35 -12.67 -1.25
N VAL A 3 -58.27 -13.46 -1.28
CA VAL A 3 -56.88 -12.99 -1.24
C VAL A 3 -56.56 -12.05 -2.41
N GLU A 4 -56.91 -12.43 -3.64
CA GLU A 4 -56.60 -11.61 -4.82
C GLU A 4 -57.45 -10.35 -4.96
N LYS A 5 -58.70 -10.39 -4.50
CA LYS A 5 -59.65 -9.28 -4.67
C LYS A 5 -59.57 -8.25 -3.57
N ILE A 6 -59.14 -8.63 -2.37
CA ILE A 6 -59.25 -7.78 -1.18
C ILE A 6 -57.89 -7.54 -0.51
N VAL A 7 -57.09 -8.59 -0.33
CA VAL A 7 -55.80 -8.48 0.38
C VAL A 7 -54.73 -7.85 -0.53
N LEU A 8 -54.60 -8.36 -1.75
CA LEU A 8 -53.59 -7.88 -2.70
C LEU A 8 -53.71 -6.39 -3.09
N PRO A 9 -54.91 -5.82 -3.33
CA PRO A 9 -55.06 -4.40 -3.62
C PRO A 9 -54.69 -3.51 -2.42
N GLN A 10 -55.09 -3.90 -1.21
CA GLN A 10 -54.74 -3.17 0.02
C GLN A 10 -53.23 -3.18 0.26
N PHE A 11 -52.59 -4.34 0.10
CA PHE A 11 -51.14 -4.47 0.21
C PHE A 11 -50.40 -3.59 -0.80
N ARG A 12 -50.83 -3.58 -2.07
CA ARG A 12 -50.23 -2.72 -3.11
C ARG A 12 -50.41 -1.24 -2.82
N SER A 13 -51.55 -0.83 -2.27
CA SER A 13 -51.82 0.55 -1.89
C SER A 13 -50.88 1.00 -0.76
N LEU A 14 -50.72 0.17 0.26
CA LEU A 14 -49.83 0.44 1.40
C LEU A 14 -48.37 0.55 0.96
N ILE A 15 -47.88 -0.41 0.16
CA ILE A 15 -46.51 -0.35 -0.38
C ILE A 15 -46.28 0.95 -1.13
N ARG A 16 -47.23 1.37 -1.99
CA ARG A 16 -47.11 2.60 -2.78
C ARG A 16 -47.05 3.84 -1.88
N ASN A 17 -47.90 3.91 -0.85
CA ASN A 17 -47.95 5.05 0.06
C ASN A 17 -46.69 5.14 0.95
N THR A 18 -46.19 4.01 1.44
CA THR A 18 -44.95 4.00 2.24
C THR A 18 -43.75 4.32 1.36
N THR A 19 -43.60 3.69 0.19
CA THR A 19 -42.44 3.94 -0.70
C THR A 19 -42.39 5.34 -1.28
N ALA A 20 -43.52 6.04 -1.40
CA ALA A 20 -43.55 7.44 -1.85
C ALA A 20 -42.87 8.41 -0.86
N GLN A 21 -42.76 8.05 0.42
CA GLN A 21 -42.15 8.89 1.46
C GLN A 21 -40.62 8.74 1.52
N TYR A 22 -40.06 7.71 0.88
CA TYR A 22 -38.64 7.39 0.92
C TYR A 22 -37.99 7.58 -0.44
N THR A 23 -36.71 7.95 -0.45
CA THR A 23 -35.96 8.00 -1.71
C THR A 23 -35.61 6.59 -2.19
N ALA A 24 -35.47 6.41 -3.50
CA ALA A 24 -35.11 5.12 -4.10
C ALA A 24 -33.78 4.57 -3.58
N GLN A 25 -32.85 5.42 -3.14
CA GLN A 25 -31.58 4.98 -2.56
C GLN A 25 -31.77 4.39 -1.16
N GLU A 26 -32.55 5.06 -0.31
CA GLU A 26 -32.75 4.66 1.09
C GLU A 26 -33.52 3.33 1.23
N VAL A 27 -34.50 3.09 0.36
CA VAL A 27 -35.26 1.83 0.34
C VAL A 27 -34.34 0.64 0.02
N PHE A 28 -33.27 0.87 -0.73
CA PHE A 28 -32.35 -0.16 -1.18
C PHE A 28 -31.20 -0.43 -0.22
N THR A 29 -30.73 0.60 0.48
CA THR A 29 -29.55 0.48 1.37
C THR A 29 -29.95 0.59 2.83
N THR A 30 -30.10 1.81 3.34
CA THR A 30 -30.03 2.11 4.77
C THR A 30 -31.34 1.87 5.50
N LYS A 31 -32.48 2.12 4.86
CA LYS A 31 -33.82 2.13 5.50
C LYS A 31 -34.67 0.92 5.14
N ARG A 32 -34.13 -0.09 4.44
CA ARG A 32 -34.88 -1.27 4.00
C ARG A 32 -35.62 -1.98 5.13
N GLN A 33 -34.96 -2.17 6.28
CA GLN A 33 -35.56 -2.82 7.45
C GLN A 33 -36.67 -1.97 8.05
N THR A 34 -36.44 -0.66 8.18
CA THR A 34 -37.44 0.30 8.68
C THR A 34 -38.69 0.31 7.81
N VAL A 35 -38.52 0.39 6.49
CA VAL A 35 -39.61 0.33 5.52
C VAL A 35 -40.38 -1.00 5.61
N THR A 36 -39.66 -2.12 5.77
CA THR A 36 -40.29 -3.45 5.91
C THR A 36 -41.14 -3.52 7.17
N ARG A 37 -40.61 -3.04 8.31
CA ARG A 37 -41.34 -3.00 9.58
C ARG A 37 -42.56 -2.10 9.51
N GLU A 38 -42.44 -0.92 8.90
CA GLU A 38 -43.54 0.02 8.75
C GLU A 38 -44.66 -0.55 7.86
N ILE A 39 -44.31 -1.21 6.76
CA ILE A 39 -45.27 -1.92 5.90
C ILE A 39 -45.96 -3.03 6.69
N GLN A 40 -45.22 -3.83 7.46
CA GLN A 40 -45.78 -4.91 8.27
C GLN A 40 -46.77 -4.37 9.31
N GLN A 41 -46.42 -3.30 10.03
CA GLN A 41 -47.26 -2.68 11.04
C GLN A 41 -48.57 -2.17 10.42
N ASN A 42 -48.47 -1.36 9.37
CA ASN A 42 -49.64 -0.80 8.68
C ASN A 42 -50.53 -1.90 8.08
N LEU A 43 -49.92 -2.95 7.51
CA LEU A 43 -50.66 -4.06 6.94
C LEU A 43 -51.38 -4.87 8.02
N SER A 44 -50.71 -5.15 9.15
CA SER A 44 -51.29 -5.88 10.27
C SER A 44 -52.51 -5.16 10.85
N GLN A 45 -52.46 -3.82 10.93
CA GLN A 45 -53.56 -3.01 11.41
C GLN A 45 -54.78 -3.07 10.47
N VAL A 46 -54.56 -2.92 9.16
CA VAL A 46 -55.66 -2.96 8.15
C VAL A 46 -56.28 -4.36 8.02
N LEU A 47 -55.49 -5.41 8.23
CA LEU A 47 -55.95 -6.79 8.14
C LEU A 47 -56.53 -7.34 9.45
N ALA A 48 -56.18 -6.75 10.60
CA ALA A 48 -56.76 -7.07 11.89
C ALA A 48 -58.27 -6.80 11.92
N ASP A 49 -58.73 -5.71 11.32
CA ASP A 49 -60.16 -5.37 11.18
C ASP A 49 -60.97 -6.46 10.45
N ARG A 50 -60.29 -7.32 9.68
CA ARG A 50 -60.87 -8.42 8.90
C ARG A 50 -60.58 -9.79 9.51
N GLY A 51 -59.97 -9.85 10.69
CA GLY A 51 -59.63 -11.10 11.38
C GLY A 51 -58.47 -11.89 10.75
N ILE A 52 -57.61 -11.23 9.96
CA ILE A 52 -56.45 -11.89 9.33
C ILE A 52 -55.18 -11.54 10.11
N LEU A 53 -54.50 -12.56 10.62
CA LEU A 53 -53.19 -12.41 11.25
C LEU A 53 -52.07 -12.45 10.20
N VAL A 54 -51.17 -11.48 10.26
CA VAL A 54 -49.96 -11.43 9.42
C VAL A 54 -48.75 -11.79 10.27
N GLU A 55 -48.07 -12.88 9.96
CA GLU A 55 -46.87 -13.31 10.67
C GLU A 55 -45.64 -12.53 10.21
N ASP A 56 -45.32 -12.58 8.91
CA ASP A 56 -44.18 -11.86 8.33
C ASP A 56 -44.46 -11.45 6.88
N THR A 57 -43.87 -10.32 6.48
CA THR A 57 -43.95 -9.78 5.11
C THR A 57 -42.56 -9.37 4.62
N PRO A 58 -41.68 -10.33 4.31
CA PRO A 58 -40.33 -10.04 3.85
C PRO A 58 -40.35 -9.44 2.44
N LEU A 59 -39.64 -8.34 2.27
CA LEU A 59 -39.60 -7.59 1.02
C LEU A 59 -38.54 -8.21 0.08
N ARG A 60 -38.94 -9.00 -0.92
CA ARG A 60 -38.00 -9.82 -1.71
C ARG A 60 -37.26 -9.02 -2.79
N ASN A 61 -37.92 -8.74 -3.92
CA ASN A 61 -37.29 -8.12 -5.07
C ASN A 61 -37.85 -6.71 -5.29
N VAL A 62 -37.01 -5.69 -5.10
CA VAL A 62 -37.30 -4.31 -5.52
C VAL A 62 -36.44 -4.04 -6.75
N THR A 63 -37.06 -3.64 -7.85
CA THR A 63 -36.36 -3.42 -9.12
C THR A 63 -36.36 -1.95 -9.48
N LEU A 64 -35.17 -1.32 -9.48
CA LEU A 64 -35.00 0.01 -10.08
C LEU A 64 -35.00 -0.09 -11.61
N PRO A 65 -35.54 0.92 -12.32
CA PRO A 65 -35.26 1.13 -13.72
C PRO A 65 -33.75 1.22 -13.97
N LYS A 66 -33.27 0.66 -15.10
CA LYS A 66 -31.83 0.57 -15.39
C LYS A 66 -31.11 1.93 -15.36
N ASN A 67 -31.74 2.97 -15.90
CA ASN A 67 -31.17 4.32 -15.96
C ASN A 67 -30.89 4.89 -14.56
N LEU A 68 -31.81 4.74 -13.62
CA LEU A 68 -31.64 5.28 -12.27
C LEU A 68 -30.50 4.57 -11.51
N ARG A 69 -30.41 3.24 -11.68
CA ARG A 69 -29.33 2.45 -11.06
C ARG A 69 -27.95 2.91 -11.55
N GLN A 70 -27.80 3.08 -12.87
CA GLN A 70 -26.55 3.55 -13.47
C GLN A 70 -26.16 4.94 -12.95
N THR A 71 -27.12 5.85 -12.82
CA THR A 71 -26.85 7.18 -12.26
C THR A 71 -26.39 7.11 -10.80
N ILE A 72 -27.02 6.25 -9.98
CA ILE A 72 -26.63 6.07 -8.57
C ILE A 72 -25.23 5.46 -8.48
N GLU A 73 -24.94 4.41 -9.26
CA GLU A 73 -23.62 3.77 -9.32
C GLU A 73 -22.53 4.74 -9.77
N SER A 74 -22.79 5.53 -10.82
CA SER A 74 -21.85 6.53 -11.32
C SER A 74 -21.58 7.63 -10.30
N LYS A 75 -22.62 8.13 -9.59
CA LYS A 75 -22.45 9.09 -8.50
C LYS A 75 -21.61 8.53 -7.36
N LEU A 76 -21.92 7.31 -6.93
CA LEU A 76 -21.18 6.64 -5.85
C LEU A 76 -19.72 6.42 -6.23
N GLN A 77 -19.46 6.02 -7.48
CA GLN A 77 -18.11 5.86 -7.99
C GLN A 77 -17.34 7.19 -7.99
N ALA A 78 -17.96 8.28 -8.47
CA ALA A 78 -17.34 9.60 -8.47
C ALA A 78 -17.05 10.11 -7.06
N GLU A 79 -17.96 9.89 -6.10
CA GLU A 79 -17.74 10.24 -4.69
C GLU A 79 -16.57 9.46 -4.08
N GLN A 80 -16.51 8.15 -4.33
CA GLN A 80 -15.40 7.31 -3.86
C GLN A 80 -14.07 7.69 -4.50
N GLU A 81 -14.07 8.03 -5.79
CA GLU A 81 -12.88 8.49 -6.49
C GLU A 81 -12.39 9.84 -5.95
N SER A 82 -13.30 10.78 -5.69
CA SER A 82 -12.97 12.06 -5.05
C SER A 82 -12.39 11.85 -3.65
N GLN A 83 -12.98 10.98 -2.84
CA GLN A 83 -12.46 10.65 -1.52
C GLN A 83 -11.07 10.02 -1.62
N ARG A 84 -10.89 9.06 -2.53
CA ARG A 84 -9.58 8.43 -2.79
C ARG A 84 -8.54 9.46 -3.19
N MET A 85 -8.87 10.38 -4.09
CA MET A 85 -7.97 11.44 -4.52
C MET A 85 -7.59 12.36 -3.35
N GLN A 86 -8.55 12.71 -2.49
CA GLN A 86 -8.28 13.50 -1.30
C GLN A 86 -7.31 12.79 -0.34
N PHE A 87 -7.46 11.48 -0.16
CA PHE A 87 -6.52 10.68 0.62
C PHE A 87 -5.13 10.62 -0.02
N VAL A 88 -5.06 10.47 -1.35
CA VAL A 88 -3.77 10.49 -2.08
C VAL A 88 -3.09 11.84 -1.90
N LEU A 89 -3.79 12.96 -2.11
CA LEU A 89 -3.23 14.29 -1.91
C LEU A 89 -2.75 14.51 -0.48
N THR A 90 -3.49 14.01 0.51
CA THR A 90 -3.10 14.11 1.92
C THR A 90 -1.84 13.29 2.20
N LYS A 91 -1.77 12.07 1.66
CA LYS A 91 -0.58 11.22 1.75
C LYS A 91 0.64 11.87 1.11
N GLU A 92 0.51 12.39 -0.11
CA GLU A 92 1.62 13.06 -0.81
C GLU A 92 2.11 14.30 -0.06
N LYS A 93 1.20 15.07 0.56
CA LYS A 93 1.57 16.20 1.42
C LYS A 93 2.39 15.74 2.64
N GLN A 94 1.97 14.66 3.31
CA GLN A 94 2.68 14.11 4.46
C GLN A 94 4.05 13.55 4.05
N GLU A 95 4.13 12.87 2.89
CA GLU A 95 5.38 12.37 2.33
C GLU A 95 6.35 13.51 1.98
N ALA A 96 5.85 14.58 1.37
CA ALA A 96 6.64 15.77 1.07
C ALA A 96 7.19 16.42 2.34
N GLU A 97 6.36 16.53 3.38
CA GLU A 97 6.78 17.11 4.66
C GLU A 97 7.81 16.23 5.38
N ARG A 98 7.62 14.91 5.37
CA ARG A 98 8.63 13.97 5.91
C ARG A 98 9.99 14.19 5.24
N LYS A 99 10.02 14.25 3.90
CA LYS A 99 11.26 14.47 3.14
C LYS A 99 11.91 15.82 3.47
N ARG A 100 11.13 16.88 3.71
CA ARG A 100 11.68 18.17 4.15
C ARG A 100 12.33 18.08 5.52
N ILE A 101 11.65 17.46 6.47
CA ILE A 101 12.16 17.29 7.84
C ILE A 101 13.44 16.46 7.81
N GLU A 102 13.47 15.38 7.03
CA GLU A 102 14.64 14.53 6.84
C GLU A 102 15.82 15.30 6.23
N ALA A 103 15.59 16.06 5.17
CA ALA A 103 16.62 16.89 4.54
C ALA A 103 17.13 17.99 5.48
N ALA A 104 16.25 18.61 6.27
CA ALA A 104 16.63 19.61 7.26
C ALA A 104 17.46 19.00 8.40
N GLY A 105 17.10 17.80 8.86
CA GLY A 105 17.86 17.05 9.87
C GLY A 105 19.25 16.67 9.39
N GLU A 106 19.37 16.19 8.16
CA GLU A 106 20.66 15.86 7.54
C GLU A 106 21.54 17.12 7.37
N ALA A 107 20.96 18.23 6.90
CA ALA A 107 21.69 19.48 6.73
C ALA A 107 22.22 20.03 8.07
N GLU A 108 21.41 19.98 9.13
CA GLU A 108 21.84 20.43 10.47
C GLU A 108 22.88 19.48 11.06
N ALA A 109 22.73 18.17 10.88
CA ALA A 109 23.74 17.19 11.28
C ALA A 109 25.08 17.45 10.59
N GLN A 110 25.09 17.69 9.28
CA GLN A 110 26.29 18.04 8.52
C GLN A 110 26.91 19.34 9.00
N LYS A 111 26.10 20.35 9.36
CA LYS A 111 26.58 21.62 9.90
C LYS A 111 27.24 21.45 11.28
N ILE A 112 26.65 20.64 12.17
CA ILE A 112 27.23 20.31 13.48
C ILE A 112 28.54 19.55 13.30
N LEU A 113 28.58 18.56 12.40
CA LEU A 113 29.82 17.85 12.07
C LEU A 113 30.89 18.81 11.57
N ALA A 114 30.59 19.63 10.57
CA ALA A 114 31.53 20.60 10.02
C ALA A 114 32.05 21.59 11.08
N GLY A 115 31.21 22.04 12.02
CA GLY A 115 31.63 22.87 13.14
C GLY A 115 32.53 22.16 14.16
N GLY A 116 32.40 20.83 14.30
CA GLY A 116 33.25 20.00 15.15
C GLY A 116 34.59 19.58 14.51
N LEU A 117 34.72 19.68 13.18
CA LEU A 117 35.97 19.39 12.47
C LEU A 117 36.91 20.61 12.50
N SER A 118 37.75 20.69 13.52
CA SER A 118 38.93 21.57 13.52
C SER A 118 40.04 20.99 12.62
N ASP A 119 40.84 21.85 11.99
CA ASP A 119 42.01 21.45 11.18
C ASP A 119 42.96 20.50 11.93
N GLN A 120 43.05 20.64 13.25
CA GLN A 120 43.85 19.77 14.10
C GLN A 120 43.27 18.36 14.21
N VAL A 121 41.93 18.23 14.28
CA VAL A 121 41.23 16.94 14.33
C VAL A 121 41.34 16.23 12.98
N LEU A 122 41.21 16.97 11.88
CA LEU A 122 41.42 16.44 10.52
C LEU A 122 42.84 15.88 10.35
N ARG A 123 43.86 16.63 10.80
CA ARG A 123 45.26 16.19 10.73
C ARG A 123 45.53 14.96 11.60
N LEU A 124 44.95 14.90 12.81
CA LEU A 124 45.03 13.71 13.66
C LEU A 124 44.40 12.48 12.99
N ARG A 125 43.21 12.62 12.41
CA ARG A 125 42.53 11.54 11.67
C ARG A 125 43.31 11.10 10.43
N GLN A 126 43.95 12.03 9.71
CA GLN A 126 44.83 11.70 8.60
C GLN A 126 46.03 10.86 9.06
N ILE A 127 46.66 11.22 10.18
CA ILE A 127 47.79 10.47 10.75
C ILE A 127 47.34 9.06 11.17
N GLU A 128 46.21 8.93 11.86
CA GLU A 128 45.64 7.63 12.24
C GLU A 128 45.34 6.76 11.01
N ALA A 129 44.74 7.34 9.97
CA ALA A 129 44.47 6.64 8.72
C ALA A 129 45.76 6.17 8.04
N MET A 130 46.79 7.05 7.98
CA MET A 130 48.11 6.69 7.45
C MET A 130 48.80 5.59 8.27
N GLN A 131 48.67 5.61 9.60
CA GLN A 131 49.22 4.58 10.49
C GLN A 131 48.54 3.23 10.30
N ASN A 132 47.21 3.21 10.15
CA ASN A 132 46.45 2.00 9.86
C ASN A 132 46.82 1.40 8.50
N VAL A 133 46.97 2.25 7.48
CA VAL A 133 47.46 1.83 6.16
C VAL A 133 48.87 1.25 6.26
N ALA A 134 49.79 1.92 6.97
CA ALA A 134 51.17 1.45 7.16
C ALA A 134 51.27 0.12 7.93
N THR A 135 50.33 -0.15 8.85
CA THR A 135 50.30 -1.38 9.65
C THR A 135 49.61 -2.55 8.92
N SER A 136 48.80 -2.27 7.90
CA SER A 136 48.09 -3.30 7.13
C SER A 136 49.04 -4.11 6.24
N LYS A 137 48.98 -5.44 6.32
CA LYS A 137 49.71 -6.36 5.41
C LYS A 137 49.17 -6.21 3.98
N GLY A 138 49.78 -5.33 3.20
CA GLY A 138 49.46 -5.15 1.77
C GLY A 138 49.38 -3.70 1.28
N ALA A 139 49.63 -2.69 2.11
CA ALA A 139 49.58 -1.29 1.66
C ALA A 139 50.75 -0.92 0.74
N LYS A 140 50.42 -0.46 -0.48
CA LYS A 140 51.37 0.10 -1.44
C LYS A 140 51.35 1.62 -1.34
N VAL A 141 52.40 2.21 -0.76
CA VAL A 141 52.54 3.67 -0.64
C VAL A 141 53.17 4.22 -1.92
N VAL A 142 52.47 5.12 -2.61
CA VAL A 142 52.97 5.83 -3.80
C VAL A 142 53.23 7.28 -3.44
N VAL A 143 54.51 7.69 -3.41
CA VAL A 143 54.93 9.06 -3.09
C VAL A 143 55.03 9.87 -4.39
N LEU A 144 54.19 10.90 -4.52
CA LEU A 144 54.22 11.87 -5.60
C LEU A 144 55.08 13.06 -5.16
N GLY A 145 56.31 13.15 -5.65
CA GLY A 145 57.18 14.31 -5.43
C GLY A 145 56.94 15.38 -6.48
N GLY A 146 56.58 16.60 -6.03
CA GLY A 146 56.91 17.92 -6.58
C GLY A 146 56.57 18.32 -8.02
N ASP A 147 56.64 17.40 -8.98
CA ASP A 147 56.62 17.71 -10.40
C ASP A 147 56.16 16.48 -11.19
N GLY A 148 54.93 16.01 -10.90
CA GLY A 148 54.15 15.13 -11.77
C GLY A 148 54.78 13.78 -12.18
N LYS A 149 55.94 13.41 -11.65
CA LYS A 149 56.63 12.14 -11.93
C LYS A 149 56.38 11.18 -10.77
N ILE A 150 55.58 10.17 -11.05
CA ILE A 150 55.40 9.01 -10.18
C ILE A 150 56.70 8.21 -10.18
N CYS A 151 57.49 8.33 -9.11
CA CYS A 151 58.65 7.47 -8.90
C CYS A 151 58.20 6.16 -8.25
N CYS A 152 57.75 5.20 -9.05
CA CYS A 152 57.69 3.80 -8.63
C CYS A 152 59.12 3.24 -8.67
N SER A 153 59.85 3.29 -7.55
CA SER A 153 61.03 2.43 -7.42
C SER A 153 60.56 0.99 -7.21
N ASN A 154 61.06 0.12 -8.06
CA ASN A 154 60.73 -1.29 -8.15
C ASN A 154 61.05 -2.00 -6.82
N LEU A 155 60.05 -2.22 -5.97
CA LEU A 155 60.15 -3.19 -4.88
C LEU A 155 59.58 -4.52 -5.36
N SER A 156 60.49 -5.47 -5.51
CA SER A 156 60.28 -6.86 -5.90
C SER A 156 59.14 -7.50 -5.11
N PHE A 157 58.26 -8.15 -5.85
CA PHE A 157 57.08 -8.85 -5.35
C PHE A 157 57.48 -10.33 -5.12
N ASP A 158 58.04 -10.65 -3.95
CA ASP A 158 58.26 -12.07 -3.59
C ASP A 158 56.96 -12.69 -3.09
N VAL A 159 56.24 -13.35 -4.00
CA VAL A 159 55.24 -14.36 -3.64
C VAL A 159 56.00 -15.65 -3.41
N ALA A 160 56.11 -16.08 -2.15
CA ALA A 160 56.67 -17.38 -1.80
C ALA A 160 55.89 -18.51 -2.50
N PRO A 161 56.54 -19.43 -3.24
CA PRO A 161 55.86 -20.54 -3.89
C PRO A 161 55.67 -21.69 -2.88
N THR A 162 54.41 -22.00 -2.56
CA THR A 162 54.08 -23.24 -1.83
C THR A 162 54.18 -24.43 -2.80
N LEU A 163 55.04 -25.39 -2.45
CA LEU A 163 55.47 -26.51 -3.28
C LEU A 163 54.32 -27.45 -3.69
N ALA A 164 54.37 -27.89 -4.95
CA ALA A 164 53.49 -28.87 -5.56
C ALA A 164 53.67 -30.29 -4.97
N SER A 165 52.57 -31.04 -4.84
CA SER A 165 52.58 -32.51 -4.83
C SER A 165 51.68 -33.04 -5.96
N THR A 166 52.33 -33.35 -7.08
CA THR A 166 52.24 -34.55 -7.93
C THR A 166 50.94 -35.40 -7.91
N THR A 167 50.23 -35.33 -9.05
CA THR A 167 49.70 -36.45 -9.87
C THR A 167 48.48 -37.26 -9.40
N ARG A 168 47.36 -37.10 -10.14
CA ARG A 168 46.87 -38.12 -11.09
C ARG A 168 45.83 -37.55 -12.07
N ARG A 169 46.16 -37.66 -13.37
CA ARG A 169 45.20 -37.60 -14.48
C ARG A 169 44.37 -38.88 -14.49
N SER A 170 43.08 -38.77 -14.83
CA SER A 170 42.37 -39.65 -15.79
C SER A 170 41.02 -39.03 -16.18
N PRO A 171 40.47 -39.35 -17.36
CA PRO A 171 39.76 -38.38 -18.21
C PRO A 171 38.23 -38.57 -18.27
N LEU A 172 37.60 -37.58 -18.92
CA LEU A 172 36.31 -37.55 -19.65
C LEU A 172 35.35 -38.75 -19.48
N ASN A 173 34.09 -38.43 -19.19
CA ASN A 173 32.95 -39.04 -19.87
C ASN A 173 31.83 -38.01 -20.07
N ASP A 174 31.28 -38.08 -21.27
CA ASP A 174 30.18 -37.32 -21.85
C ASP A 174 28.82 -37.60 -21.18
N ASP A 175 27.90 -36.67 -21.44
CA ASP A 175 26.47 -36.85 -21.68
C ASP A 175 25.63 -37.76 -20.77
N GLY A 176 24.58 -37.15 -20.20
CA GLY A 176 23.37 -37.91 -19.88
C GLY A 176 22.46 -37.29 -18.84
N GLY A 177 21.40 -36.62 -19.31
CA GLY A 177 20.05 -36.92 -18.84
C GLY A 177 19.58 -36.33 -17.49
N LEU A 178 18.77 -35.28 -17.59
CA LEU A 178 17.34 -35.26 -17.23
C LEU A 178 16.84 -35.94 -15.93
N GLN A 179 15.88 -35.23 -15.32
CA GLN A 179 14.86 -35.64 -14.32
C GLN A 179 15.24 -35.37 -12.86
N LEU A 180 14.44 -34.70 -12.03
CA LEU A 180 13.05 -34.21 -12.05
C LEU A 180 12.97 -32.96 -11.17
#